data_AF-A0A915B114-F1
#
_entry.id   AF-A0A915B114-F1
#
_cell.length_a   1.000
_cell.length_b   1.000
_cell.length_c   1.000
_cell.angle_alpha   90.00
_cell.angle_beta   90.00
_cell.angle_gamma   90.00
#
_symmetry.space_group_name_H-M   'P 1'
#
loop_
_entity.id
_entity.type
_entity.pdbx_description
1 polymer ?
#
loop_
_entity_poly.entity_id
_entity_poly.type
_entity_poly.pdbx_seq_one_letter_code
_entity_poly.pdbx_strand_id
1 'polypeptide(L)'
;MPRLNVILMIATVLIYGLNADQVRKCFSDSDCINGEKCVYKNKICSSIVEIERCEKEHFSIPCKSNNDCQVWAHEKICNKGCCWDLL
;
A
#
# COMPACT_ATOMS: atom_id res chain seq x y z
N MET A 1 39.37 8.04 12.17
CA MET A 1 38.33 7.01 12.36
C MET A 1 36.96 7.58 11.98
N PRO A 2 36.55 7.62 10.69
CA PRO A 2 35.26 8.20 10.28
C PRO A 2 34.14 7.16 10.08
N ARG A 3 34.44 5.85 10.17
CA ARG A 3 33.53 4.76 9.83
C ARG A 3 32.28 4.66 10.72
N LEU A 4 32.35 5.10 11.98
CA LEU A 4 31.22 4.99 12.92
C LEU A 4 30.11 6.01 12.62
N ASN A 5 30.47 7.22 12.15
CA ASN A 5 29.50 8.26 11.80
C ASN A 5 28.69 7.91 10.55
N VAL A 6 29.31 7.27 9.57
CA VAL A 6 28.61 6.87 8.33
C VAL A 6 27.56 5.80 8.60
N ILE A 7 27.87 4.82 9.46
CA ILE A 7 26.92 3.76 9.83
C ILE A 7 25.73 4.34 10.60
N LEU A 8 25.98 5.29 11.52
CA LEU A 8 24.92 5.96 12.28
C LEU A 8 24.00 6.81 11.39
N MET A 9 24.55 7.49 10.37
CA MET A 9 23.76 8.23 9.38
C MET A 9 22.94 7.31 8.48
N ILE A 10 23.48 6.18 8.02
CA ILE A 10 22.72 5.21 7.21
C ILE A 10 21.59 4.60 8.06
N ALA A 11 21.86 4.26 9.32
CA ALA A 11 20.85 3.72 10.23
C ALA A 11 19.73 4.74 10.51
N THR A 12 20.06 6.02 10.72
CA THR A 12 19.04 7.07 10.91
C THR A 12 18.26 7.33 9.63
N VAL A 13 18.87 7.37 8.45
CA VAL A 13 18.13 7.48 7.17
C VAL A 13 17.20 6.29 6.93
N LEU A 14 17.61 5.06 7.31
CA LEU A 14 16.73 3.89 7.27
C LEU A 14 15.55 4.00 8.25
N ILE A 15 15.80 4.48 9.47
CA ILE A 15 14.75 4.65 10.50
C ILE A 15 13.78 5.78 10.15
N TYR A 16 14.27 6.91 9.63
CA TYR A 16 13.44 8.07 9.27
C TYR A 16 12.80 7.94 7.88
N GLY A 17 13.39 7.16 6.96
CA GLY A 17 12.85 6.88 5.62
C GLY A 17 11.70 5.87 5.60
N LEU A 18 11.42 5.19 6.72
CA LEU A 18 10.30 4.24 6.88
C LEU A 18 8.93 4.91 7.15
N ASN A 19 8.88 6.25 7.16
CA ASN A 19 7.64 7.03 7.31
C ASN A 19 7.02 7.43 5.95
N ALA A 20 7.30 6.70 4.88
CA ALA A 20 6.56 6.80 3.64
C ALA A 20 5.38 5.84 3.69
N ASP A 21 4.17 6.37 3.94
CA ASP A 21 2.87 5.73 3.69
C ASP A 21 2.82 4.21 4.01
N GLN A 22 2.97 3.84 5.28
CA GLN A 22 2.85 2.44 5.67
C GLN A 22 1.43 1.95 5.35
N VAL A 23 1.31 1.10 4.32
CA VAL A 23 0.09 0.33 4.03
C VAL A 23 -0.37 -0.36 5.30
N ARG A 24 -1.53 0.05 5.81
CA ARG A 24 -2.15 -0.62 6.93
C ARG A 24 -2.78 -1.91 6.43
N LYS A 25 -2.19 -3.04 6.81
CA LYS A 25 -2.76 -4.36 6.56
C LYS A 25 -3.94 -4.62 7.49
N CYS A 26 -4.91 -5.39 7.02
CA CYS A 26 -6.14 -5.70 7.76
C CYS A 26 -6.61 -7.13 7.52
N PHE A 27 -7.25 -7.72 8.52
CA PHE A 27 -8.04 -8.94 8.37
C PHE A 27 -9.55 -8.65 8.40
N SER A 28 -9.93 -7.52 8.99
CA SER A 28 -11.30 -7.06 9.21
C SER A 28 -11.38 -5.52 9.24
N ASP A 29 -12.59 -4.97 9.13
CA ASP A 29 -12.81 -3.52 9.18
C ASP A 29 -12.35 -2.87 10.50
N SER A 30 -12.35 -3.63 11.61
CA SER A 30 -11.90 -3.13 12.91
C SER A 30 -10.39 -2.89 13.00
N ASP A 31 -9.61 -3.45 12.09
CA ASP A 31 -8.16 -3.21 12.01
C ASP A 31 -7.85 -1.85 11.36
N CYS A 32 -8.85 -1.27 10.67
CA CYS A 32 -8.74 -0.02 9.95
C CYS A 32 -9.14 1.18 10.83
N ILE A 33 -8.61 2.36 10.49
CA ILE A 33 -8.86 3.61 11.22
C ILE A 33 -9.62 4.59 10.35
N ASN A 34 -10.08 5.70 10.91
CA ASN A 34 -10.68 6.81 10.16
C ASN A 34 -11.89 6.42 9.28
N GLY A 35 -12.62 5.36 9.66
CA GLY A 35 -13.76 4.86 8.89
C GLY A 35 -13.38 4.16 7.58
N GLU A 36 -12.11 3.80 7.39
CA GLU A 36 -11.67 2.95 6.29
C GLU A 36 -12.25 1.52 6.40
N LYS A 37 -12.25 0.83 5.26
CA LYS A 37 -12.73 -0.54 5.12
C LYS A 37 -11.62 -1.48 4.71
N CYS A 38 -11.71 -2.72 5.15
CA CYS A 38 -10.73 -3.74 4.80
C CYS A 38 -11.03 -4.32 3.41
N VAL A 39 -10.08 -4.16 2.50
CA VAL A 39 -10.15 -4.73 1.16
C VAL A 39 -9.66 -6.18 1.24
N TYR A 40 -10.59 -7.12 1.35
CA TYR A 40 -10.27 -8.52 1.65
C TYR A 40 -9.35 -9.21 0.65
N LYS A 41 -9.29 -8.72 -0.60
CA LYS A 41 -8.52 -9.33 -1.68
C LYS A 41 -7.02 -9.15 -1.49
N ASN A 42 -6.57 -7.95 -1.10
CA ASN A 42 -5.15 -7.62 -0.85
C ASN A 42 -4.84 -7.26 0.61
N LYS A 43 -5.84 -7.40 1.49
CA LYS A 43 -5.72 -7.23 2.95
C LYS A 43 -5.19 -5.86 3.34
N ILE A 44 -5.65 -4.80 2.68
CA ILE A 44 -5.29 -3.41 3.01
C ILE A 44 -6.51 -2.60 3.44
N CYS A 45 -6.29 -1.64 4.32
CA CYS A 45 -7.28 -0.61 4.62
C CYS A 45 -7.34 0.40 3.47
N SER A 46 -8.55 0.78 3.08
CA SER A 46 -8.79 1.85 2.12
C SER A 46 -10.07 2.60 2.44
N SER A 47 -10.15 3.86 2.03
CA SER A 47 -11.38 4.63 2.15
C SER A 47 -12.48 4.06 1.25
N ILE A 48 -13.74 4.21 1.67
CA ILE A 48 -14.90 3.78 0.88
C ILE A 48 -14.91 4.45 -0.50
N VAL A 49 -14.53 5.73 -0.57
CA VAL A 49 -14.45 6.51 -1.80
C VAL A 49 -13.46 5.90 -2.79
N GLU A 50 -12.26 5.50 -2.33
CA GLU A 50 -11.26 4.87 -3.19
C GLU A 50 -11.67 3.46 -3.62
N ILE A 51 -12.34 2.71 -2.74
CA ILE A 51 -12.89 1.39 -3.09
C ILE A 51 -13.92 1.54 -4.22
N GLU A 52 -14.90 2.42 -4.06
CA GLU A 52 -15.93 2.66 -5.08
C GLU A 52 -15.35 3.21 -6.38
N ARG A 53 -14.34 4.09 -6.32
CA ARG A 53 -13.69 4.64 -7.51
C ARG A 53 -12.98 3.55 -8.31
N CYS A 54 -12.15 2.73 -7.65
CA CYS A 54 -11.46 1.65 -8.32
C CYS A 54 -12.42 0.59 -8.89
N GLU A 55 -13.52 0.33 -8.20
CA GLU A 55 -14.56 -0.60 -8.65
C GLU A 55 -15.31 -0.07 -9.88
N LYS A 56 -15.73 1.21 -9.87
CA LYS A 56 -16.53 1.82 -10.94
C LYS A 56 -15.71 2.22 -12.16
N GLU A 57 -14.53 2.78 -11.97
CA GLU A 57 -13.70 3.30 -13.08
C GLU A 57 -12.81 2.23 -13.70
N HIS A 58 -12.37 1.25 -12.91
CA HIS A 58 -11.32 0.30 -13.31
C HIS A 58 -11.66 -1.17 -13.05
N PHE A 59 -12.87 -1.48 -12.55
CA PHE A 59 -13.28 -2.84 -12.18
C PHE A 59 -12.23 -3.57 -11.33
N SER A 60 -11.58 -2.83 -10.42
CA SER A 60 -10.43 -3.30 -9.66
C SER A 60 -10.48 -2.85 -8.19
N ILE A 61 -9.44 -3.19 -7.43
CA ILE A 61 -9.31 -2.86 -6.01
C ILE A 61 -8.28 -1.74 -5.82
N PRO A 62 -8.37 -0.98 -4.73
CA PRO A 62 -7.37 0.02 -4.39
C PRO A 62 -6.05 -0.61 -3.95
N CYS A 63 -4.98 0.16 -4.08
CA CYS A 63 -3.61 -0.21 -3.71
C CYS A 63 -2.83 1.03 -3.28
N LYS A 64 -1.73 0.83 -2.55
CA LYS A 64 -0.74 1.89 -2.30
C LYS A 64 0.59 1.60 -3.00
N SER A 65 0.86 0.33 -3.29
CA SER A 65 2.08 -0.14 -3.93
C SER A 65 1.81 -1.33 -4.87
N ASN A 66 2.74 -1.62 -5.78
CA ASN A 66 2.64 -2.79 -6.67
C ASN A 66 2.54 -4.11 -5.90
N ASN A 67 3.13 -4.19 -4.70
CA ASN A 67 3.05 -5.35 -3.82
C ASN A 67 1.59 -5.66 -3.39
N ASP A 68 0.74 -4.63 -3.26
CA ASP A 68 -0.69 -4.82 -2.96
C ASP A 68 -1.49 -5.37 -4.14
N CYS A 69 -0.87 -5.43 -5.32
CA CYS A 69 -1.45 -5.99 -6.54
C CYS A 69 -0.93 -7.39 -6.87
N GLN A 70 -0.11 -8.02 -6.01
CA GLN A 70 0.40 -9.38 -6.23
C GLN A 70 -0.60 -10.47 -5.81
N VAL A 71 -1.90 -10.18 -5.90
CA VAL A 71 -3.00 -11.11 -5.58
C VAL A 71 -3.58 -11.79 -6.81
N TRP A 72 -3.15 -11.36 -8.01
CA TRP A 72 -3.49 -11.99 -9.27
C TRP A 72 -2.32 -12.80 -9.80
N ALA A 73 -2.64 -13.83 -10.61
CA ALA A 73 -1.63 -14.63 -11.30
C ALA A 73 -0.96 -13.87 -12.46
N HIS A 74 -1.68 -12.97 -13.11
CA HIS A 74 -1.12 -12.04 -14.08
C HIS A 74 -0.63 -10.78 -13.37
N GLU A 75 0.50 -10.26 -13.84
CA GLU A 75 1.12 -9.07 -13.26
C GLU A 75 0.20 -7.86 -13.40
N LYS A 76 -0.08 -7.22 -12.27
CA LYS A 76 -0.76 -5.93 -12.18
C LYS A 76 0.13 -4.93 -11.48
N ILE A 77 0.01 -3.67 -11.86
CA ILE A 77 0.70 -2.56 -11.22
C ILE A 77 -0.27 -1.71 -10.42
N CYS A 78 0.21 -1.07 -9.36
CA CYS A 78 -0.55 -0.05 -8.67
C CYS A 78 -0.41 1.27 -9.43
N ASN A 79 -1.47 1.69 -10.10
CA ASN A 79 -1.50 2.94 -10.84
C ASN A 79 -2.65 3.83 -10.36
N LYS A 80 -2.34 5.08 -10.03
CA LYS A 80 -3.32 6.06 -9.50
C LYS A 80 -4.19 5.48 -8.36
N GLY A 81 -3.58 4.70 -7.45
CA GLY A 81 -4.27 4.13 -6.30
C GLY A 81 -5.14 2.90 -6.58
N CYS A 82 -5.18 2.37 -7.80
CA CYS A 82 -5.89 1.12 -8.13
C CYS A 82 -4.96 0.11 -8.82
N CYS A 83 -5.24 -1.19 -8.68
CA CYS A 83 -4.48 -2.22 -9.38
C CYS A 83 -4.89 -2.32 -10.85
N TRP A 84 -4.02 -1.96 -11.77
CA TRP A 84 -4.28 -1.95 -13.21
C TRP A 84 -3.55 -3.07 -13.91
N ASP A 85 -4.14 -3.56 -15.00
CA ASP A 85 -3.46 -4.44 -15.94
C ASP A 85 -2.43 -3.65 -16.76
N LEU A 86 -1.34 -4.32 -17.14
CA LEU A 86 -0.39 -3.83 -18.11
C LEU A 86 -1.00 -4.05 -19.51
N LEU A 87 -1.64 -3.00 -20.05
CA LEU A 87 -2.17 -2.97 -21.42
C LEU A 87 -1.06 -2.88 -22.47
#